data_AF-A0A5D0NYZ2-F1
#
_entry.id   AF-A0A5D0NYZ2-F1
#
_cell.length_a   1.000
_cell.length_b   1.000
_cell.length_c   1.000
_cell.angle_alpha   90.00
_cell.angle_beta   90.00
_cell.angle_gamma   90.00
#
_symmetry.space_group_name_H-M   'P 1'
#
loop_
_entity.id
_entity.type
_entity.pdbx_description
1 polymer ?
#
loop_
_entity_poly.entity_id
_entity_poly.type
_entity_poly.pdbx_seq_one_letter_code
_entity_poly.pdbx_strand_id
1 'polypeptide(L)'
;MGETALIRHRVRRAVQYRYLEWRTLRHPDIAMARLDALAPFLERRGWRCVKTYEPDVVPVRVPLLRVYGADIAVTLCVLAVPRGGWSYYEAARGRGGWFCPCGDAEWAAGTVDEFLRERSSAR
;
A
#
# COMPACT_ATOMS: atom_id res chain seq x y z
N MET A 1 -18.56 -30.96 -14.56
CA MET A 1 -17.09 -30.78 -14.65
C MET A 1 -16.58 -29.39 -14.19
N GLY A 2 -17.43 -28.37 -13.97
CA GLY A 2 -16.99 -27.02 -13.58
C GLY A 2 -16.84 -26.74 -12.08
N GLU A 3 -17.55 -27.47 -11.22
CA GLU A 3 -17.63 -27.20 -9.78
C GLU A 3 -16.31 -27.50 -9.04
N THR A 4 -15.67 -28.62 -9.36
CA THR A 4 -14.38 -29.04 -8.77
C THR A 4 -13.24 -28.07 -9.10
N ALA A 5 -13.25 -27.48 -10.30
CA ALA A 5 -12.27 -26.49 -10.74
C ALA A 5 -12.43 -25.15 -10.00
N LEU A 6 -13.68 -24.71 -9.80
CA LEU A 6 -14.01 -23.49 -9.04
C LEU A 6 -13.62 -23.63 -7.57
N ILE A 7 -13.87 -24.79 -6.95
CA ILE A 7 -13.46 -25.08 -5.57
C ILE A 7 -11.93 -25.00 -5.44
N ARG A 8 -11.19 -25.67 -6.35
CA ARG A 8 -9.72 -25.65 -6.35
C ARG A 8 -9.16 -24.24 -6.50
N HIS A 9 -9.76 -23.43 -7.38
CA HIS A 9 -9.35 -22.03 -7.56
C HIS A 9 -9.57 -21.20 -6.28
N ARG A 10 -10.75 -21.33 -5.64
CA ARG A 10 -11.07 -20.62 -4.40
C ARG A 10 -10.12 -21.00 -3.26
N VAL A 11 -9.83 -22.29 -3.08
CA VAL A 11 -8.89 -22.77 -2.06
C VAL A 11 -7.49 -22.22 -2.32
N ARG A 12 -6.99 -22.31 -3.56
CA ARG A 12 -5.67 -21.75 -3.92
C ARG A 12 -5.60 -20.25 -3.64
N ARG A 13 -6.64 -19.51 -3.98
CA ARG A 13 -6.74 -18.06 -3.72
C ARG A 13 -6.76 -17.75 -2.23
N ALA A 14 -7.48 -18.53 -1.42
CA ALA A 14 -7.53 -18.37 0.03
C ALA A 14 -6.16 -18.64 0.68
N VAL A 15 -5.48 -19.73 0.30
CA VAL A 15 -4.13 -20.05 0.78
C VAL A 15 -3.15 -18.94 0.39
N GLN A 16 -3.20 -18.48 -0.85
CA GLN A 16 -2.36 -17.38 -1.32
C GLN A 16 -2.63 -16.09 -0.56
N TYR A 17 -3.90 -15.77 -0.29
CA TYR A 17 -4.28 -14.60 0.49
C TYR A 17 -3.68 -14.66 1.90
N ARG A 18 -3.83 -15.80 2.59
CA ARG A 18 -3.28 -16.02 3.93
C ARG A 18 -1.77 -15.95 3.96
N TYR A 19 -1.11 -16.53 2.96
CA TYR A 19 0.34 -16.43 2.81
C TYR A 19 0.82 -14.98 2.67
N LEU A 20 0.16 -14.18 1.83
CA LEU A 20 0.53 -12.78 1.62
C LEU A 20 0.21 -11.92 2.85
N GLU A 21 -0.91 -12.19 3.54
CA GLU A 21 -1.26 -11.54 4.81
C GLU A 21 -0.20 -11.80 5.88
N TRP A 22 0.18 -13.07 6.06
CA TRP A 22 1.26 -13.45 6.95
C TRP A 22 2.56 -12.74 6.59
N ARG A 23 2.93 -12.69 5.30
CA ARG A 23 4.16 -12.02 4.86
C ARG A 23 4.14 -10.52 5.14
N THR A 24 2.99 -9.85 4.97
CA THR A 24 2.83 -8.44 5.35
C THR A 24 3.05 -8.23 6.84
N LEU A 25 2.43 -9.07 7.68
CA LEU A 25 2.51 -8.93 9.14
C LEU A 25 3.89 -9.26 9.71
N ARG A 26 4.66 -10.12 9.03
CA ARG A 26 6.00 -10.55 9.48
C ARG A 26 7.12 -9.61 9.08
N HIS A 27 6.87 -8.67 8.17
CA HIS A 27 7.88 -7.73 7.69
C HIS A 27 7.37 -6.29 7.70
N PRO A 28 6.98 -5.75 8.88
CA PRO A 28 6.56 -4.37 9.01
C PRO A 28 7.70 -3.40 8.70
N ASP A 29 8.95 -3.78 8.96
CA ASP A 29 10.18 -3.06 8.62
C ASP A 29 10.27 -2.72 7.12
N ILE A 30 9.95 -3.67 6.24
CA ILE A 30 9.94 -3.42 4.80
C ILE A 30 8.86 -2.42 4.43
N ALA A 31 7.67 -2.53 5.02
CA ALA A 31 6.59 -1.59 4.77
C ALA A 31 6.97 -0.17 5.22
N MET A 32 7.57 -0.02 6.41
CA MET A 32 8.07 1.27 6.91
C MET A 32 9.12 1.85 5.97
N ALA A 33 10.15 1.08 5.61
CA ALA A 33 11.23 1.55 4.73
C ALA A 33 10.72 2.03 3.36
N ARG A 34 9.72 1.35 2.78
CA ARG A 34 9.11 1.77 1.51
C ARG A 34 8.28 3.05 1.65
N LEU A 35 7.49 3.17 2.72
CA LEU A 35 6.73 4.40 2.98
C LEU A 35 7.64 5.59 3.31
N ASP A 36 8.73 5.34 4.03
CA ASP A 36 9.77 6.33 4.33
C ASP A 36 10.49 6.80 3.08
N ALA A 37 10.76 5.90 2.14
CA ALA A 37 11.32 6.25 0.85
C ALA A 37 10.34 7.05 -0.03
N LEU A 38 9.03 6.77 0.05
CA LEU A 38 8.00 7.43 -0.75
C LEU A 38 7.72 8.87 -0.28
N ALA A 39 7.64 9.08 1.04
CA ALA A 39 7.15 10.33 1.61
C ALA A 39 7.89 11.60 1.11
N PRO A 40 9.24 11.65 1.03
CA PRO A 40 9.95 12.84 0.56
C PRO A 40 9.61 13.22 -0.88
N PHE A 41 9.31 12.24 -1.75
CA PHE A 41 8.93 12.52 -3.14
C PHE A 41 7.52 13.09 -3.26
N LEU A 42 6.60 12.69 -2.36
CA LEU A 42 5.26 13.26 -2.27
C LEU A 42 5.31 14.67 -1.67
N GLU A 43 6.13 14.88 -0.65
CA GLU A 43 6.34 16.20 -0.03
C GLU A 43 6.90 17.21 -1.03
N ARG A 44 7.88 16.82 -1.85
CA ARG A 44 8.38 17.66 -2.95
C ARG A 44 7.32 18.02 -3.99
N ARG A 45 6.23 17.26 -4.09
CA ARG A 45 5.09 17.50 -4.98
C ARG A 45 3.97 18.34 -4.34
N GLY A 46 4.16 18.78 -3.09
CA GLY A 46 3.24 19.66 -2.37
C GLY A 46 2.25 18.93 -1.45
N TRP A 47 2.42 17.62 -1.24
CA TRP A 47 1.58 16.87 -0.31
C TRP A 47 2.16 16.87 1.09
N ARG A 48 1.29 16.92 2.11
CA ARG A 48 1.73 16.73 3.50
C ARG A 48 1.67 15.25 3.87
N CYS A 49 2.78 14.67 4.28
CA CYS A 49 2.86 13.28 4.71
C CYS A 49 2.90 13.16 6.24
N VAL A 50 2.12 12.24 6.81
CA VAL A 50 2.12 11.92 8.25
C VAL A 50 2.25 10.41 8.41
N LYS A 51 3.36 9.98 9.01
CA LYS A 51 3.62 8.59 9.35
C LYS A 51 2.84 8.25 10.63
N THR A 52 2.14 7.12 10.62
CA THR A 52 1.38 6.62 11.79
C THR A 52 2.14 5.57 12.59
N TYR A 53 3.41 5.38 12.25
CA TYR A 53 4.29 4.42 12.86
C TYR A 53 5.55 5.13 13.32
N GLU A 54 6.12 4.62 14.40
CA GLU A 54 7.43 4.96 14.87
C GLU A 54 8.19 3.63 15.03
N PRO A 55 9.30 3.42 14.32
CA PRO A 55 9.96 2.12 14.23
C PRO A 55 10.31 1.51 15.60
N ASP A 56 10.60 2.35 16.59
CA ASP A 56 11.24 1.95 17.85
C ASP A 56 10.34 2.04 19.08
N VAL A 57 9.08 2.51 18.93
CA VAL A 57 8.24 2.89 20.09
C VAL A 57 6.96 2.07 20.23
N VAL A 58 6.29 1.72 19.12
CA VAL A 58 5.01 0.99 19.17
C VAL A 58 4.97 -0.12 18.12
N PRO A 59 4.63 -1.37 18.49
CA PRO A 59 4.38 -2.43 17.52
C PRO A 59 3.18 -2.08 16.62
N VAL A 60 3.45 -1.68 15.38
CA VAL A 60 2.40 -1.38 14.38
C VAL A 60 2.20 -2.59 13.49
N ARG A 61 0.97 -3.14 13.44
CA ARG A 61 0.66 -4.31 12.60
C ARG A 61 0.75 -4.01 11.10
N VAL A 62 0.33 -2.82 10.69
CA VAL A 62 0.42 -2.35 9.30
C VAL A 62 0.83 -0.88 9.33
N PRO A 63 2.09 -0.56 8.97
CA PRO A 63 2.54 0.82 8.86
C PRO A 63 1.69 1.59 7.85
N LEU A 64 1.19 2.76 8.23
CA LEU A 64 0.40 3.63 7.36
C LEU A 64 1.05 4.98 7.17
N LEU A 65 0.97 5.50 5.95
CA LEU A 65 1.33 6.86 5.58
C LEU A 65 0.06 7.62 5.20
N ARG A 66 -0.30 8.64 5.97
CA ARG A 66 -1.38 9.56 5.61
C ARG A 66 -0.82 10.67 4.73
N VAL A 67 -1.44 10.88 3.58
CA VAL A 67 -1.09 11.91 2.61
C VAL A 67 -2.25 12.88 2.53
N TYR A 68 -1.97 14.17 2.77
CA TYR A 68 -2.96 15.24 2.80
C TYR A 68 -2.69 16.26 1.70
N GLY A 69 -3.76 16.73 1.06
CA GLY A 69 -3.82 17.98 0.30
C GLY A 69 -4.92 18.89 0.85
N ALA A 70 -5.26 19.95 0.12
CA ALA A 70 -6.22 20.97 0.57
C ALA A 70 -7.56 20.36 1.06
N ASP A 71 -8.19 19.51 0.23
CA ASP A 71 -9.52 18.94 0.52
C ASP A 71 -9.55 17.40 0.50
N ILE A 72 -8.39 16.76 0.44
CA ILE A 72 -8.26 15.31 0.32
C ILE A 72 -7.26 14.73 1.32
N ALA A 73 -7.61 13.57 1.86
CA ALA A 73 -6.71 12.72 2.62
C ALA A 73 -6.78 11.29 2.10
N VAL A 74 -5.63 10.69 1.80
CA VAL A 74 -5.51 9.27 1.44
C VAL A 74 -4.55 8.61 2.41
N THR A 75 -4.87 7.39 2.83
CA THR A 75 -3.98 6.60 3.67
C THR A 75 -3.38 5.48 2.84
N LEU A 76 -2.06 5.45 2.74
CA LEU A 76 -1.30 4.44 2.02
C LEU A 76 -0.78 3.38 2.98
N CYS A 77 -0.69 2.15 2.50
CA CYS A 77 0.03 1.05 3.15
C CYS A 77 0.82 0.25 2.12
N VAL A 78 1.70 -0.63 2.59
CA VAL A 78 2.52 -1.50 1.75
C VAL A 78 2.17 -2.95 2.05
N LEU A 79 1.75 -3.70 1.02
CA LEU A 79 1.35 -5.10 1.16
C LEU A 79 2.24 -6.00 0.31
N ALA A 80 2.48 -7.21 0.81
CA ALA A 80 3.18 -8.25 0.08
C ALA A 80 2.35 -8.71 -1.12
N VAL A 81 2.99 -8.86 -2.27
CA VAL A 81 2.41 -9.43 -3.49
C VAL A 81 3.07 -10.76 -3.86
N PRO A 82 2.46 -11.57 -4.75
CA PRO A 82 3.06 -12.82 -5.21
C PRO A 82 4.49 -12.62 -5.74
N ARG A 83 5.29 -13.68 -5.75
CA ARG A 83 6.70 -13.67 -6.20
C ARG A 83 7.66 -12.81 -5.37
N GLY A 84 7.35 -12.57 -4.09
CA GLY A 84 8.29 -11.90 -3.18
C GLY A 84 8.29 -10.37 -3.25
N GLY A 85 7.51 -9.76 -4.15
CA GLY A 85 7.45 -8.30 -4.31
C GLY A 85 6.54 -7.59 -3.30
N TRP A 86 6.56 -6.26 -3.32
CA TRP A 86 5.72 -5.38 -2.49
C TRP A 86 5.05 -4.32 -3.35
N SER A 87 3.90 -3.81 -2.94
CA SER A 87 3.18 -2.74 -3.65
C SER A 87 2.52 -1.77 -2.68
N TYR A 88 2.33 -0.53 -3.13
CA TYR A 88 1.56 0.49 -2.42
C TYR A 88 0.07 0.28 -2.65
N TYR A 89 -0.72 0.49 -1.61
CA TYR A 89 -2.17 0.32 -1.60
C TYR A 89 -2.86 1.47 -0.86
N GLU A 90 -4.09 1.82 -1.26
CA GLU A 90 -5.03 2.58 -0.45
C GLU A 90 -5.50 1.70 0.71
N ALA A 91 -5.10 2.05 1.93
CA ALA A 91 -5.32 1.25 3.13
C ALA A 91 -6.82 0.94 3.36
N ALA A 92 -7.70 1.91 3.12
CA ALA A 92 -9.15 1.76 3.28
C ALA A 92 -9.76 0.69 2.37
N ARG A 93 -9.12 0.35 1.25
CA ARG A 93 -9.57 -0.67 0.28
C ARG A 93 -8.82 -2.00 0.42
N GLY A 94 -7.85 -2.08 1.34
CA GLY A 94 -6.98 -3.25 1.50
C GLY A 94 -6.36 -3.68 0.16
N ARG A 95 -6.38 -4.99 -0.13
CA ARG A 95 -5.82 -5.54 -1.38
C ARG A 95 -6.56 -5.12 -2.66
N GLY A 96 -7.74 -4.51 -2.55
CA GLY A 96 -8.49 -3.95 -3.69
C GLY A 96 -8.16 -2.49 -3.99
N GLY A 97 -7.25 -1.88 -3.23
CA GLY A 97 -6.78 -0.50 -3.41
C GLY A 97 -5.39 -0.42 -4.03
N TRP A 98 -5.00 -1.36 -4.87
CA TRP A 98 -3.65 -1.38 -5.44
C TRP A 98 -3.36 -0.09 -6.23
N PHE A 99 -2.20 0.52 -5.98
CA PHE A 99 -1.68 1.63 -6.79
C PHE A 99 -0.61 1.17 -7.76
N CYS A 100 0.54 0.76 -7.22
CA CYS A 100 1.73 0.51 -8.02
C CYS A 100 2.76 -0.33 -7.23
N PRO A 101 3.73 -0.98 -7.92
CA PRO A 101 4.80 -1.71 -7.26
C PRO A 101 5.76 -0.79 -6.48
N CYS A 102 6.35 -1.28 -5.38
CA CYS A 102 7.27 -0.50 -4.54
C CYS A 102 8.69 -0.30 -5.12
N GLY A 103 8.89 -0.50 -6.43
CA GLY A 103 10.20 -0.49 -7.09
C GLY A 103 10.93 0.84 -6.93
N ASP A 104 10.70 1.75 -7.88
CA ASP A 104 11.23 3.10 -7.85
C ASP A 104 10.27 4.02 -7.07
N ALA A 105 10.78 4.70 -6.04
CA ALA A 105 9.97 5.54 -5.15
C ALA A 105 9.56 6.87 -5.81
N GLU A 106 10.36 7.42 -6.72
CA GLU A 106 10.06 8.66 -7.42
C GLU A 106 8.94 8.48 -8.43
N TRP A 107 9.02 7.39 -9.20
CA TRP A 107 7.99 6.98 -10.14
C TRP A 107 6.70 6.64 -9.40
N ALA A 108 6.77 5.88 -8.30
CA ALA A 108 5.61 5.57 -7.48
C ALA A 108 4.94 6.83 -6.92
N ALA A 109 5.72 7.81 -6.48
CA ALA A 109 5.21 9.11 -6.04
C ALA A 109 4.52 9.88 -7.17
N GLY A 110 5.00 9.75 -8.43
CA GLY A 110 4.31 10.26 -9.60
C GLY A 110 2.93 9.65 -9.79
N THR A 111 2.81 8.31 -9.72
CA THR A 111 1.51 7.62 -9.83
C THR A 111 0.54 8.02 -8.72
N VAL A 112 1.04 8.16 -7.49
CA VAL A 112 0.22 8.60 -6.35
C VAL A 112 -0.20 10.06 -6.50
N ASP A 113 0.70 10.95 -6.95
CA ASP A 113 0.40 12.36 -7.18
C ASP A 113 -0.70 12.56 -8.23
N GLU A 114 -0.60 11.86 -9.38
CA GLU A 114 -1.62 11.89 -10.42
C GLU A 114 -3.00 11.51 -9.87
N PHE A 115 -3.07 10.37 -9.17
CA PHE A 115 -4.29 9.92 -8.52
C PHE A 115 -4.87 10.94 -7.52
N LEU A 116 -4.01 11.54 -6.70
CA LEU A 116 -4.45 12.53 -5.72
C LEU A 116 -4.95 13.82 -6.38
N ARG A 117 -4.30 14.27 -7.46
CA ARG A 117 -4.71 15.44 -8.24
C ARG A 117 -6.07 15.22 -8.89
N GLU A 118 -6.26 14.10 -9.58
CA GLU A 118 -7.56 13.73 -10.19
C GLU A 118 -8.70 13.76 -9.18
N ARG A 119 -8.46 13.24 -7.98
CA ARG A 119 -9.48 13.15 -6.95
C ARG A 119 -9.73 14.49 -6.24
N SER A 120 -8.76 15.41 -6.31
CA SER A 120 -8.90 16.79 -5.82
C SER A 120 -9.59 17.71 -6.83
N SER A 121 -9.47 17.44 -8.14
CA SER A 121 -10.08 18.23 -9.23
C SER A 121 -11.49 17.77 -9.61
N ALA A 122 -11.89 16.55 -9.25
CA ALA A 122 -13.24 16.03 -9.49
C ALA A 122 -14.33 16.63 -8.57
N ARG A 123 -14.12 17.84 -8.04
CA ARG A 123 -15.07 18.58 -7.19
C ARG A 123 -15.27 20.00 -7.70
#